data_AF-A0A1Y1XYY5-F1
#
_entry.id   AF-A0A1Y1XYY5-F1
#
_cell.length_a   1.000
_cell.length_b   1.000
_cell.length_c   1.000
_cell.angle_alpha   90.00
_cell.angle_beta   90.00
_cell.angle_gamma   90.00
#
_symmetry.space_group_name_H-M   'P 1'
#
loop_
_entity.id
_entity.type
_entity.pdbx_description
1 polymer ?
#
loop_
_entity_poly.entity_id
_entity_poly.type
_entity_poly.pdbx_seq_one_letter_code
_entity_poly.pdbx_strand_id
1 'polypeptide(L)'
;QADAHNFWEESKKEMKGKMDKFNAIWDELGLPYSDPEGGYFVLVNMSKVRLPDDYEFPPHVAGRPRDFKLSWFLIKEVGVAAIPPTEFFTPQNAHIVEDWLRFAVCKNDDVLETAQERLRGLKKYIKE
;
A
#
# COMPACT_ATOMS: atom_id res chain seq x y z
N GLN A 1 29.25 -2.61 18.56
CA GLN A 1 29.40 -3.14 17.19
C GLN A 1 28.57 -2.33 16.20
N ALA A 2 27.24 -2.16 16.38
CA ALA A 2 26.40 -1.36 15.48
C ALA A 2 26.92 0.08 15.23
N ASP A 3 27.24 0.83 16.29
CA ASP A 3 27.74 2.20 16.15
C ASP A 3 29.10 2.27 15.44
N ALA A 4 29.97 1.27 15.68
CA ALA A 4 31.27 1.17 15.03
C ALA A 4 31.19 0.91 13.51
N HIS A 5 30.03 0.45 13.03
CA HIS A 5 29.76 0.21 11.62
C HIS A 5 28.74 1.21 11.04
N ASN A 6 28.45 2.30 11.74
CA ASN A 6 27.50 3.33 11.29
C ASN A 6 26.09 2.78 10.94
N PHE A 7 25.73 1.62 11.51
CA PHE A 7 24.58 0.82 11.11
C PHE A 7 23.26 1.61 11.17
N TRP A 8 23.07 2.43 12.21
CA TRP A 8 21.83 3.19 12.41
C TRP A 8 21.63 4.28 11.36
N GLU A 9 22.69 5.02 11.04
CA GLU A 9 22.62 6.09 10.04
C GLU A 9 22.45 5.51 8.63
N GLU A 10 23.15 4.42 8.32
CA GLU A 10 23.00 3.72 7.05
C GLU A 10 21.59 3.12 6.89
N SER A 11 21.06 2.48 7.94
CA SER A 11 19.70 1.92 7.91
C SER A 11 18.62 2.98 7.72
N LYS A 12 18.74 4.13 8.40
CA LYS A 12 17.81 5.26 8.21
C LYS A 12 17.90 5.80 6.78
N LYS A 13 19.11 6.01 6.27
CA LYS A 13 19.34 6.50 4.91
C LYS A 13 18.79 5.54 3.86
N GLU A 14 19.05 4.25 4.00
CA GLU A 14 18.55 3.21 3.10
C GLU A 14 17.03 3.16 3.12
N MET A 15 16.41 3.13 4.31
CA MET A 15 14.96 3.02 4.43
C MET A 15 14.25 4.25 3.86
N LYS A 16 14.77 5.46 4.12
CA LYS A 16 14.25 6.69 3.52
C LYS A 16 14.37 6.66 2.00
N GLY A 17 15.51 6.19 1.48
CA GLY A 17 15.71 6.01 0.04
C GLY A 17 14.68 5.05 -0.58
N LYS A 18 14.38 3.93 0.09
CA LYS A 18 13.34 2.98 -0.36
C LYS A 18 11.95 3.57 -0.30
N MET A 19 11.63 4.33 0.75
CA MET A 19 10.35 5.02 0.90
C MET A 19 10.14 6.04 -0.24
N ASP A 20 11.14 6.87 -0.49
CA ASP A 20 11.08 7.93 -1.51
C ASP A 20 10.96 7.35 -2.91
N LYS A 21 11.78 6.33 -3.22
CA LYS A 21 11.68 5.59 -4.48
C LYS A 21 10.29 5.00 -4.64
N PHE A 22 9.79 4.26 -3.63
CA PHE A 22 8.52 3.57 -3.74
C PHE A 22 7.35 4.55 -3.91
N ASN A 23 7.34 5.65 -3.17
CA ASN A 23 6.25 6.64 -3.18
C ASN A 23 6.06 7.37 -4.52
N ALA A 24 7.07 7.39 -5.39
CA ALA A 24 6.96 7.97 -6.73
C ALA A 24 5.80 7.38 -7.56
N ILE A 25 5.40 6.12 -7.32
CA ILE A 25 4.26 5.51 -8.01
C ILE A 25 2.92 6.13 -7.58
N TRP A 26 2.81 6.55 -6.32
CA TRP A 26 1.58 7.16 -5.81
C TRP A 26 1.39 8.55 -6.39
N ASP A 27 2.48 9.31 -6.51
CA ASP A 27 2.50 10.58 -7.24
C ASP A 27 2.12 10.38 -8.71
N GLU A 28 2.72 9.38 -9.39
CA GLU A 28 2.40 9.04 -10.78
C GLU A 28 0.91 8.71 -10.99
N LEU A 29 0.29 8.01 -10.03
CA LEU A 29 -1.12 7.62 -10.08
C LEU A 29 -2.06 8.69 -9.51
N GLY A 30 -1.55 9.79 -8.96
CA GLY A 30 -2.34 10.81 -8.28
C GLY A 30 -3.11 10.27 -7.07
N LEU A 31 -2.59 9.25 -6.39
CA LEU A 31 -3.17 8.65 -5.19
C LEU A 31 -2.54 9.28 -3.94
N PRO A 32 -3.33 9.96 -3.08
CA PRO A 32 -2.81 10.52 -1.85
C PRO A 32 -2.24 9.45 -0.93
N TYR A 33 -1.13 9.72 -0.27
CA TYR A 33 -0.54 8.85 0.74
C TYR A 33 -0.07 9.67 1.93
N SER A 34 0.06 9.02 3.08
CA SER A 34 0.67 9.62 4.27
C SER A 34 2.18 9.49 4.13
N ASP A 35 2.89 10.58 3.86
CA ASP A 35 4.36 10.59 3.85
C ASP A 35 4.88 10.27 5.26
N PRO A 36 5.54 9.10 5.46
CA PRO A 36 5.85 8.64 6.81
C PRO A 36 7.15 9.25 7.32
N GLU A 37 7.12 9.73 8.57
CA GLU A 37 8.29 10.30 9.26
C GLU A 37 9.28 9.22 9.75
N GLY A 38 8.91 7.94 9.68
CA GLY A 38 9.76 6.84 10.09
C GLY A 38 9.16 5.45 9.84
N GLY A 39 9.99 4.42 10.07
CA GLY A 39 9.63 3.03 9.80
C GLY A 39 9.68 2.68 8.31
N TYR A 40 8.97 1.62 7.92
CA TYR A 40 9.00 1.05 6.58
C TYR A 40 7.59 0.84 5.99
N PHE A 41 6.57 1.44 6.59
CA PHE A 41 5.20 1.36 6.11
C PHE A 41 4.75 2.70 5.53
N VAL A 42 3.97 2.63 4.45
CA VAL A 42 3.23 3.77 3.90
C VAL A 42 1.75 3.41 3.81
N LEU A 43 0.87 4.32 4.22
CA LEU A 43 -0.57 4.21 4.00
C LEU A 43 -0.95 5.04 2.78
N VAL A 44 -1.68 4.43 1.85
CA VAL A 44 -2.11 5.04 0.59
C VAL A 44 -3.63 5.04 0.53
N ASN A 45 -4.22 6.19 0.23
CA ASN A 45 -5.65 6.36 0.07
C ASN A 45 -6.09 5.89 -1.32
N MET A 46 -6.91 4.85 -1.33
CA MET A 46 -7.43 4.16 -2.51
C MET A 46 -8.88 4.54 -2.82
N SER A 47 -9.40 5.66 -2.31
CA SER A 47 -10.77 6.11 -2.58
C SER A 47 -11.03 6.39 -4.07
N LYS A 48 -9.98 6.77 -4.83
CA LYS A 48 -10.07 6.97 -6.29
C LYS A 48 -10.16 5.66 -7.08
N VAL A 49 -9.73 4.54 -6.50
CA VAL A 49 -9.78 3.21 -7.14
C VAL A 49 -11.21 2.67 -7.10
N ARG A 50 -11.77 2.38 -8.27
CA ARG A 50 -13.12 1.84 -8.43
C ARG A 50 -13.03 0.36 -8.75
N LEU A 51 -13.49 -0.44 -7.80
CA LEU A 51 -13.74 -1.86 -8.01
C LEU A 51 -14.91 -1.99 -8.99
N PRO A 52 -14.86 -2.90 -9.97
CA PRO A 52 -16.01 -3.20 -10.82
C PRO A 52 -17.22 -3.58 -9.97
N ASP A 53 -18.41 -3.09 -10.31
CA ASP A 53 -19.63 -3.32 -9.54
C ASP A 53 -20.04 -4.81 -9.49
N ASP A 54 -19.62 -5.57 -10.51
CA ASP A 54 -19.84 -7.01 -10.67
C ASP A 54 -18.65 -7.87 -10.21
N TYR A 55 -17.65 -7.29 -9.52
CA TYR A 55 -16.50 -8.04 -9.04
C TYR A 55 -16.87 -9.03 -7.93
N GLU A 56 -16.68 -10.32 -8.18
CA GLU A 56 -16.99 -11.36 -7.20
C GLU A 56 -15.89 -11.51 -6.15
N PHE A 57 -16.28 -11.39 -4.88
CA PHE A 57 -15.41 -11.65 -3.74
C PHE A 57 -15.76 -12.99 -3.11
N PRO A 58 -14.77 -13.78 -2.66
CA PRO A 58 -15.07 -14.99 -1.90
C PRO A 58 -15.82 -14.64 -0.60
N PRO A 59 -16.61 -15.57 -0.04
CA PRO A 59 -17.48 -15.28 1.11
C PRO A 59 -16.75 -14.65 2.32
N HIS A 60 -15.51 -15.06 2.57
CA HIS A 60 -14.70 -14.56 3.69
C HIS A 60 -14.14 -13.13 3.48
N VAL A 61 -14.22 -12.57 2.26
CA VAL A 61 -13.87 -11.18 1.92
C VAL A 61 -15.13 -10.33 1.69
N ALA A 62 -16.18 -10.90 1.10
CA ALA A 62 -17.40 -10.17 0.74
C ALA A 62 -18.05 -9.44 1.93
N GLY A 63 -18.01 -10.04 3.13
CA GLY A 63 -18.53 -9.47 4.38
C GLY A 63 -17.55 -8.56 5.14
N ARG A 64 -16.37 -8.28 4.59
CA ARG A 64 -15.35 -7.43 5.22
C ARG A 64 -15.44 -5.97 4.73
N PRO A 65 -14.83 -5.01 5.45
CA PRO A 65 -14.75 -3.61 5.02
C PRO A 65 -14.10 -3.43 3.63
N ARG A 66 -14.22 -2.23 3.06
CA ARG A 66 -13.80 -1.96 1.67
C ARG A 66 -12.31 -2.22 1.43
N ASP A 67 -11.43 -1.91 2.37
CA ASP A 67 -9.99 -2.13 2.26
C ASP A 67 -9.61 -3.62 2.14
N PHE A 68 -10.38 -4.55 2.74
CA PHE A 68 -10.21 -5.98 2.50
C PHE A 68 -10.51 -6.37 1.05
N LYS A 69 -11.58 -5.79 0.48
CA LYS A 69 -11.96 -6.01 -0.93
C LYS A 69 -10.90 -5.43 -1.86
N LEU A 70 -10.39 -4.24 -1.55
CA LEU A 70 -9.27 -3.64 -2.27
C LEU A 70 -8.00 -4.50 -2.19
N SER A 71 -7.62 -4.96 -1.00
CA SER A 71 -6.45 -5.83 -0.82
C SER A 71 -6.56 -7.11 -1.64
N TRP A 72 -7.72 -7.77 -1.61
CA TRP A 72 -8.02 -8.93 -2.45
C TRP A 72 -7.89 -8.58 -3.94
N PHE A 73 -8.55 -7.51 -4.38
CA PHE A 73 -8.52 -7.06 -5.77
C PHE A 73 -7.10 -6.76 -6.24
N LEU A 74 -6.28 -6.08 -5.42
CA LEU A 74 -4.89 -5.79 -5.77
C LEU A 74 -4.08 -7.07 -5.97
N ILE A 75 -4.28 -8.08 -5.11
CA ILE A 75 -3.60 -9.38 -5.25
C ILE A 75 -4.02 -10.07 -6.55
N LYS A 76 -5.32 -10.06 -6.89
CA LYS A 76 -5.86 -10.79 -8.03
C LYS A 76 -5.60 -10.10 -9.37
N GLU A 77 -5.73 -8.78 -9.43
CA GLU A 77 -5.72 -8.03 -10.69
C GLU A 77 -4.39 -7.36 -11.01
N VAL A 78 -3.61 -6.98 -9.99
CA VAL A 78 -2.30 -6.37 -10.19
C VAL A 78 -1.15 -7.19 -9.59
N GLY A 79 -1.44 -8.26 -8.86
CA GLY A 79 -0.40 -9.12 -8.28
C GLY A 79 0.44 -8.44 -7.21
N VAL A 80 -0.17 -7.53 -6.43
CA VAL A 80 0.49 -6.81 -5.33
C VAL A 80 -0.29 -7.02 -4.04
N ALA A 81 0.39 -7.45 -2.98
CA ALA A 81 -0.22 -7.61 -1.67
C ALA A 81 -0.06 -6.33 -0.84
N ALA A 82 -1.17 -5.86 -0.27
CA ALA A 82 -1.22 -4.76 0.68
C ALA A 82 -2.07 -5.17 1.89
N ILE A 83 -1.84 -4.53 3.03
CA ILE A 83 -2.56 -4.86 4.27
C ILE A 83 -3.74 -3.90 4.49
N PRO A 84 -4.97 -4.42 4.69
CA PRO A 84 -6.12 -3.62 5.07
C PRO A 84 -5.95 -3.07 6.49
N PRO A 85 -5.89 -1.74 6.69
CA PRO A 85 -5.69 -1.14 8.01
C PRO A 85 -6.88 -1.32 8.95
N THR A 86 -8.09 -1.62 8.46
CA THR A 86 -9.26 -1.85 9.33
C THR A 86 -9.07 -2.99 10.31
N GLU A 87 -8.16 -3.93 10.04
CA GLU A 87 -7.78 -5.00 10.97
C GLU A 87 -7.12 -4.44 12.25
N PHE A 88 -6.59 -3.22 12.22
CA PHE A 88 -6.01 -2.54 13.39
C PHE A 88 -6.99 -1.59 14.09
N PHE A 89 -8.25 -1.55 13.64
CA PHE A 89 -9.30 -0.70 14.18
C PHE A 89 -10.41 -1.54 14.82
N THR A 90 -11.10 -0.96 15.80
CA THR A 90 -12.34 -1.55 16.30
C THR A 90 -13.42 -1.50 15.22
N PRO A 91 -14.40 -2.41 15.22
CA PRO A 91 -15.49 -2.39 14.24
C PRO A 91 -16.21 -1.04 14.13
N GLN A 92 -16.36 -0.33 15.25
CA GLN A 92 -17.02 0.97 15.31
C GLN A 92 -16.25 2.07 14.57
N ASN A 93 -14.92 1.95 14.49
CA ASN A 93 -14.02 2.97 13.93
C ASN A 93 -13.39 2.55 12.59
N ALA A 94 -13.68 1.35 12.09
CA ALA A 94 -13.10 0.84 10.85
C ALA A 94 -13.36 1.76 9.63
N HIS A 95 -14.52 2.42 9.60
CA HIS A 95 -14.91 3.35 8.54
C HIS A 95 -13.93 4.52 8.33
N ILE A 96 -13.08 4.84 9.33
CA ILE A 96 -12.06 5.90 9.22
C ILE A 96 -10.98 5.53 8.19
N VAL A 97 -10.68 4.24 8.03
CA VAL A 97 -9.53 3.75 7.25
C VAL A 97 -9.90 2.75 6.16
N GLU A 98 -11.19 2.52 5.89
CA GLU A 98 -11.66 1.54 4.91
C GLU A 98 -11.32 1.88 3.45
N ASP A 99 -10.87 3.12 3.20
CA ASP A 99 -10.33 3.55 1.92
C ASP A 99 -8.80 3.48 1.82
N TRP A 100 -8.11 3.04 2.87
CA TRP A 100 -6.65 3.04 2.91
C TRP A 100 -6.08 1.64 2.78
N LEU A 101 -4.87 1.53 2.24
CA LEU A 101 -4.07 0.31 2.24
C LEU A 101 -2.65 0.59 2.75
N ARG A 102 -2.11 -0.34 3.54
CA ARG A 102 -0.72 -0.27 4.06
C ARG A 102 0.22 -1.12 3.22
N PHE A 103 1.29 -0.51 2.73
CA PHE A 103 2.39 -1.17 2.01
C PHE A 103 3.67 -1.15 2.83
N ALA A 104 4.56 -2.12 2.60
CA ALA A 104 5.84 -2.23 3.31
C ALA A 104 7.01 -2.16 2.32
N VAL A 105 7.91 -1.17 2.50
CA VAL A 105 9.03 -0.90 1.58
C VAL A 105 10.33 -1.59 2.00
N CYS A 106 10.33 -2.34 3.11
CA CYS A 106 11.48 -3.10 3.62
C CYS A 106 11.80 -4.35 2.78
N LYS A 107 11.95 -4.16 1.47
CA LYS A 107 12.28 -5.19 0.47
C LYS A 107 13.51 -4.77 -0.32
N ASN A 108 13.97 -5.64 -1.21
CA ASN A 108 15.02 -5.30 -2.17
C ASN A 108 14.45 -4.35 -3.24
N ASP A 109 15.31 -3.54 -3.84
CA ASP A 109 14.91 -2.52 -4.80
C ASP A 109 14.21 -3.12 -6.05
N ASP A 110 14.67 -4.28 -6.54
CA ASP A 110 14.05 -5.01 -7.65
C ASP A 110 12.60 -5.43 -7.38
N VAL A 111 12.30 -5.80 -6.12
CA VAL A 111 10.94 -6.12 -5.68
C VAL A 111 10.07 -4.86 -5.65
N LEU A 112 10.62 -3.73 -5.20
CA LEU A 112 9.89 -2.46 -5.18
C LEU A 112 9.60 -1.97 -6.61
N GLU A 113 10.58 -2.04 -7.51
CA GLU A 113 10.42 -1.69 -8.93
C GLU A 113 9.37 -2.57 -9.62
N THR A 114 9.40 -3.88 -9.38
CA THR A 114 8.38 -4.81 -9.88
C THR A 114 6.99 -4.48 -9.35
N ALA A 115 6.90 -4.10 -8.06
CA ALA A 115 5.63 -3.69 -7.47
C ALA A 115 5.11 -2.39 -8.09
N GLN A 116 5.97 -1.40 -8.33
CA GLN A 116 5.58 -0.15 -9.01
C GLN A 116 5.05 -0.41 -10.41
N GLU A 117 5.74 -1.24 -11.20
CA GLU A 117 5.30 -1.58 -12.55
C GLU A 117 3.92 -2.23 -12.55
N ARG A 118 3.69 -3.17 -11.63
CA ARG A 118 2.38 -3.79 -11.44
C ARG A 118 1.30 -2.79 -11.00
N LEU A 119 1.63 -1.88 -10.08
CA LEU A 119 0.71 -0.87 -9.56
C LEU A 119 0.26 0.12 -10.65
N ARG A 120 1.03 0.34 -11.73
CA ARG A 120 0.56 1.11 -12.90
C ARG A 120 -0.69 0.51 -13.53
N GLY A 121 -0.91 -0.80 -13.35
CA GLY A 121 -2.15 -1.48 -13.71
C GLY A 121 -3.39 -0.94 -12.98
N LEU A 122 -3.26 -0.10 -11.95
CA LEU A 122 -4.39 0.58 -11.33
C LEU A 122 -4.95 1.74 -12.16
N LYS A 123 -4.21 2.27 -13.15
CA LYS A 123 -4.69 3.39 -13.99
C LYS A 123 -6.05 3.13 -14.63
N LYS A 124 -6.32 1.88 -15.05
CA LYS A 124 -7.64 1.46 -15.59
C LYS A 124 -8.81 1.53 -14.60
N TYR A 125 -8.53 1.67 -13.31
CA TYR A 125 -9.52 1.68 -12.24
C TYR A 125 -9.58 3.01 -11.48
N ILE A 126 -8.75 3.98 -11.83
CA ILE A 126 -8.75 5.31 -11.21
C ILE A 126 -9.67 6.22 -12.04
N LYS A 127 -10.62 6.87 -11.37
CA LYS A 127 -11.43 7.93 -12.01
C LYS A 127 -10.59 9.18 -12.20
N GLU A 128 -10.70 9.81 -13.38
CA GLU A 128 -10.27 11.20 -13.60
C GLU A 128 -10.93 12.16 -12.60
#